data_AF-A0A7Z0SPR2-F1
#
_entry.id   AF-A0A7Z0SPR2-F1
#
_cell.length_a   1.000
_cell.length_b   1.000
_cell.length_c   1.000
_cell.angle_alpha   90.00
_cell.angle_beta   90.00
_cell.angle_gamma   90.00
#
_symmetry.space_group_name_H-M   'P 1'
#
loop_
_entity.id
_entity.type
_entity.pdbx_description
1 polymer ?
#
loop_
_entity_poly.entity_id
_entity_poly.type
_entity_poly.pdbx_seq_one_letter_code
_entity_poly.pdbx_strand_id
1 'polypeptide(L)'
;MSLYLADDRRRKQEGEHLTNVVKVRFTDAELADIESAAAMTTGGRIAPLLHELSLEALEARRMKQAQLLDDLANGRALDDSARQVLADLMARNAERHLLDKVAQQAMA
;
A
#
# COMPACT_ATOMS: atom_id res chain seq x y z
N MET A 1 22.77 -16.93 -12.78
CA MET A 1 23.65 -16.01 -12.02
C MET A 1 22.77 -15.18 -11.09
N SER A 2 22.79 -15.50 -9.81
CA SER A 2 21.99 -14.86 -8.78
C SER A 2 22.65 -13.53 -8.38
N LEU A 3 22.05 -12.41 -8.77
CA LEU A 3 22.45 -11.06 -8.37
C LEU A 3 21.90 -10.74 -6.97
N TYR A 4 22.26 -11.54 -5.96
CA TYR A 4 21.86 -11.28 -4.57
C TYR A 4 23.07 -10.83 -3.77
N LEU A 5 23.10 -9.54 -3.43
CA LEU A 5 23.99 -8.98 -2.43
C LEU A 5 23.59 -9.59 -1.08
N ALA A 6 24.51 -10.33 -0.46
CA ALA A 6 24.31 -11.02 0.82
C ALA A 6 23.89 -10.08 1.98
N ASP A 7 24.03 -8.77 1.79
CA ASP A 7 23.76 -7.72 2.79
C ASP A 7 22.51 -6.86 2.50
N ASP A 8 21.66 -7.19 1.52
CA ASP A 8 20.42 -6.42 1.30
C ASP A 8 19.37 -6.74 2.39
N ARG A 9 19.43 -5.98 3.49
CA ARG A 9 18.52 -6.06 4.64
C ARG A 9 17.06 -5.69 4.32
N ARG A 10 16.73 -5.26 3.10
CA ARG A 10 15.36 -4.90 2.69
C ARG A 10 14.50 -6.14 2.42
N ARG A 11 15.10 -7.32 2.30
CA ARG A 11 14.37 -8.58 2.07
C ARG A 11 14.81 -9.64 3.06
N LYS A 12 13.84 -10.32 3.65
CA LYS A 12 14.08 -11.55 4.40
C LYS A 12 14.28 -12.71 3.43
N GLN A 13 14.88 -13.79 3.92
CA GLN A 13 14.99 -15.02 3.14
C GLN A 13 13.60 -15.54 2.75
N GLU A 14 13.52 -16.20 1.60
CA GLU A 14 12.28 -16.73 1.04
C GLU A 14 11.64 -17.72 2.04
N GLY A 15 10.36 -17.50 2.37
CA GLY A 15 9.61 -18.27 3.38
C GLY A 15 9.48 -17.61 4.77
N GLU A 16 10.41 -16.73 5.19
CA GLU A 16 10.37 -16.11 6.53
C GLU A 16 9.31 -15.00 6.67
N HIS A 17 8.85 -14.45 5.55
CA HIS A 17 7.80 -13.43 5.47
C HIS A 17 6.39 -13.98 5.78
N LEU A 18 6.21 -15.32 5.76
CA LEU A 18 4.92 -15.98 6.04
C LEU A 18 4.65 -16.11 7.55
N THR A 19 5.71 -16.18 8.36
CA THR A 19 5.62 -16.31 9.83
C THR A 19 5.88 -14.99 10.55
N ASN A 20 6.60 -14.06 9.92
CA ASN A 20 6.90 -12.74 10.48
C ASN A 20 6.46 -11.65 9.51
N VAL A 21 5.36 -10.96 9.84
CA VAL A 21 4.90 -9.78 9.09
C VAL A 21 6.07 -8.83 8.89
N VAL A 22 6.33 -8.44 7.64
CA VAL A 22 7.36 -7.45 7.31
C VAL A 22 6.98 -6.15 7.99
N LYS A 23 7.64 -5.83 9.11
CA LYS A 23 7.55 -4.51 9.73
C LYS A 23 8.11 -3.51 8.72
N VAL A 24 7.26 -2.63 8.21
CA VAL A 24 7.70 -1.49 7.40
C VAL A 24 8.72 -0.72 8.24
N ARG A 25 9.95 -0.59 7.73
CA ARG A 25 10.99 0.19 8.39
C ARG A 25 11.06 1.54 7.69
N PHE A 26 10.89 2.60 8.48
CA PHE A 26 11.16 3.96 8.03
C PHE A 26 12.67 4.16 7.95
N THR A 27 13.09 4.96 6.97
CA THR A 27 14.42 5.55 6.94
C THR A 27 14.58 6.56 8.07
N ASP A 28 15.82 6.90 8.42
CA ASP A 28 16.09 7.87 9.50
C ASP A 28 15.48 9.25 9.20
N ALA A 29 15.44 9.64 7.91
CA ALA A 29 14.81 10.88 7.47
C ALA A 29 13.28 10.84 7.67
N GLU A 30 12.62 9.77 7.22
CA GLU A 30 11.18 9.59 7.41
C GLU A 30 10.81 9.54 8.90
N LEU A 31 11.64 8.91 9.74
CA LEU A 31 11.41 8.83 11.17
C LEU A 31 11.54 10.21 11.83
N ALA A 32 12.54 11.01 11.46
CA ALA A 32 12.70 12.37 11.96
C ALA A 32 11.50 13.27 11.61
N ASP A 33 10.96 13.14 10.40
CA ASP A 33 9.76 13.86 9.98
C ASP A 33 8.53 13.44 10.80
N ILE A 34 8.35 12.14 11.00
CA ILE A 34 7.26 11.58 11.82
C ILE A 34 7.37 12.02 13.28
N GLU A 35 8.57 12.02 13.85
CA GLU A 35 8.82 12.48 15.23
C GLU A 35 8.51 13.96 15.40
N SER A 36 8.93 14.80 14.45
CA SER A 36 8.62 16.23 14.41
C SER A 36 7.11 16.46 14.34
N ALA A 37 6.41 15.77 13.43
CA ALA A 37 4.97 15.85 13.31
C ALA A 37 4.24 15.37 14.59
N ALA A 38 4.73 14.29 15.22
CA ALA A 38 4.14 13.75 16.44
C ALA A 38 4.31 14.72 17.62
N ALA A 39 5.45 15.38 17.73
CA ALA A 39 5.70 16.40 18.75
C ALA A 39 4.68 17.54 18.68
N MET A 40 4.28 17.94 17.46
CA MET A 40 3.31 19.02 17.24
C MET A 40 1.85 18.63 17.48
N THR A 41 1.49 17.38 17.18
CA THR A 41 0.08 16.95 17.06
C THR A 41 -0.40 16.06 18.20
N THR A 42 0.42 15.11 18.63
CA THR A 42 0.03 14.02 19.56
C THR A 42 0.84 14.03 20.86
N GLY A 43 1.59 15.10 21.09
CA GLY A 43 2.47 15.26 22.26
C GLY A 43 3.69 14.34 22.20
N GLY A 44 4.20 14.06 21.00
CA GLY A 44 5.37 13.20 20.76
C GLY A 44 5.05 11.71 20.60
N ARG A 45 3.77 11.32 20.55
CA ARG A 45 3.37 9.91 20.47
C ARG A 45 3.17 9.48 19.01
N ILE A 46 4.16 8.78 18.47
CA ILE A 46 4.17 8.32 17.07
C ILE A 46 2.98 7.39 16.73
N ALA A 47 2.66 6.43 17.59
CA ALA A 47 1.62 5.44 17.28
C ALA A 47 0.21 6.04 17.07
N PRO A 48 -0.28 6.96 17.93
CA PRO A 48 -1.50 7.72 17.68
C PRO A 48 -1.47 8.49 16.35
N LEU A 49 -0.37 9.19 16.05
CA LEU A 49 -0.23 9.94 14.80
C LEU A 49 -0.35 9.01 13.58
N LEU A 50 0.38 7.90 13.58
CA LEU A 50 0.33 6.93 12.47
C LEU A 50 -1.07 6.33 12.31
N HIS A 51 -1.79 6.11 13.41
CA HIS A 51 -3.15 5.61 13.36
C HIS A 51 -4.07 6.64 12.67
N GLU A 52 -4.04 7.90 13.10
CA GLU A 52 -4.85 8.98 12.52
C GLU A 52 -4.54 9.17 11.03
N LEU A 53 -3.26 9.30 10.67
CA LEU A 53 -2.82 9.42 9.27
C LEU A 53 -3.24 8.22 8.41
N SER A 54 -3.25 7.00 8.99
CA SER A 54 -3.68 5.81 8.24
C SER A 54 -5.18 5.85 7.92
N LEU A 55 -6.00 6.36 8.83
CA LEU A 55 -7.44 6.50 8.61
C LEU A 55 -7.72 7.57 7.56
N GLU A 56 -7.07 8.73 7.67
CA GLU A 56 -7.19 9.83 6.70
C GLU A 56 -6.75 9.39 5.30
N ALA A 57 -5.62 8.68 5.19
CA ALA A 57 -5.13 8.17 3.91
C ALA A 57 -6.10 7.15 3.29
N LEU A 58 -6.72 6.29 4.11
CA LEU A 58 -7.73 5.33 3.64
C LEU A 58 -8.99 6.04 3.14
N GLU A 59 -9.45 7.07 3.84
CA GLU A 59 -10.61 7.86 3.43
C GLU A 59 -10.33 8.65 2.15
N ALA A 60 -9.20 9.36 2.08
CA ALA A 60 -8.77 10.07 0.87
C ALA A 60 -8.68 9.13 -0.33
N ARG A 61 -8.17 7.91 -0.12
CA ARG A 61 -8.12 6.88 -1.16
C ARG A 61 -9.51 6.45 -1.62
N ARG A 62 -10.47 6.25 -0.70
CA ARG A 62 -11.85 5.91 -1.03
C ARG A 62 -12.52 7.02 -1.83
N MET A 63 -12.34 8.28 -1.43
CA MET A 63 -12.86 9.44 -2.16
C MET A 63 -12.29 9.51 -3.57
N LYS A 64 -10.97 9.33 -3.72
CA LYS A 64 -10.33 9.31 -5.05
C LYS A 64 -10.85 8.19 -5.94
N GLN A 65 -11.12 7.02 -5.38
CA GLN A 65 -11.74 5.91 -6.12
C GLN A 65 -13.18 6.21 -6.53
N ALA A 66 -13.98 6.79 -5.64
CA ALA A 66 -15.34 7.18 -5.95
C ALA A 66 -15.38 8.22 -7.07
N GLN A 67 -14.50 9.22 -7.02
CA GLN A 67 -14.37 10.23 -8.07
C GLN A 67 -13.99 9.60 -9.41
N LEU A 68 -13.02 8.68 -9.43
CA LEU A 68 -12.61 7.98 -10.64
C LEU A 68 -13.77 7.18 -11.27
N LEU A 69 -14.59 6.54 -10.44
CA LEU A 69 -15.77 5.80 -10.91
C LEU A 69 -16.86 6.74 -11.44
N ASP A 70 -17.07 7.89 -10.81
CA ASP A 70 -18.00 8.93 -11.30
C ASP A 70 -17.54 9.49 -12.65
N ASP A 71 -16.25 9.79 -12.80
CA ASP A 71 -15.69 10.30 -14.05
C ASP A 71 -15.83 9.26 -15.18
N LEU A 72 -15.62 7.98 -14.89
CA LEU A 72 -15.86 6.88 -15.83
C LEU A 72 -17.34 6.73 -16.19
N ALA A 73 -18.24 6.77 -15.21
CA ALA A 73 -19.69 6.64 -15.43
C ALA A 73 -20.25 7.78 -16.29
N ASN A 74 -19.70 8.98 -16.12
CA ASN A 74 -20.10 10.18 -16.87
C ASN A 74 -19.31 10.37 -18.18
N GLY A 75 -18.42 9.43 -18.54
CA GLY A 75 -17.64 9.49 -19.78
C GLY A 75 -16.65 10.66 -19.86
N ARG A 76 -16.22 11.19 -18.71
CA ARG A 76 -15.24 12.28 -18.65
C ARG A 76 -13.85 11.76 -19.03
N ALA A 77 -13.07 12.61 -19.68
CA ALA A 77 -11.69 12.28 -20.03
C ALA A 77 -10.86 12.11 -18.75
N LEU A 78 -10.24 10.94 -18.60
CA LEU A 78 -9.29 10.70 -17.53
C LEU A 78 -7.92 11.29 -17.90
N ASP A 79 -7.31 11.98 -16.94
CA ASP A 79 -5.91 12.35 -17.04
C ASP A 79 -4.98 11.12 -16.90
N ASP A 80 -3.69 11.30 -17.14
CA ASP A 80 -2.75 10.18 -17.18
C ASP A 80 -2.54 9.57 -15.78
N SER A 81 -2.66 10.37 -14.72
CA SER A 81 -2.62 9.88 -13.34
C SER A 81 -3.81 8.98 -13.02
N ALA A 82 -5.03 9.41 -13.36
CA ALA A 82 -6.25 8.65 -13.18
C ALA A 82 -6.26 7.35 -14.01
N ARG A 83 -5.72 7.39 -15.23
CA ARG A 83 -5.53 6.19 -16.06
C ARG A 83 -4.58 5.18 -15.41
N GLN A 84 -3.46 5.62 -14.85
CA GLN A 84 -2.54 4.73 -14.16
C GLN A 84 -3.20 4.12 -12.90
N VAL A 85 -3.90 4.93 -12.11
CA VAL A 85 -4.63 4.45 -10.93
C VAL A 85 -5.70 3.41 -11.32
N LEU A 86 -6.41 3.62 -12.43
CA LEU A 86 -7.37 2.66 -12.95
C LEU A 86 -6.69 1.35 -13.36
N ALA A 87 -5.59 1.42 -14.10
CA ALA A 87 -4.82 0.25 -14.52
C ALA A 87 -4.34 -0.57 -13.30
N ASP A 88 -3.81 0.09 -12.28
CA ASP A 88 -3.36 -0.56 -11.04
C ASP A 88 -4.52 -1.22 -10.29
N LEU A 89 -5.70 -0.58 -10.26
CA LEU A 89 -6.90 -1.16 -9.65
C LEU A 89 -7.37 -2.40 -10.40
N MET A 90 -7.41 -2.36 -11.74
CA MET A 90 -7.77 -3.50 -12.57
C MET A 90 -6.77 -4.65 -12.40
N ALA A 91 -5.47 -4.36 -12.37
CA ALA A 91 -4.42 -5.36 -12.15
C ALA A 91 -4.59 -6.08 -10.81
N ARG A 92 -4.81 -5.33 -9.72
CA ARG A 92 -5.04 -5.91 -8.37
C ARG A 92 -6.31 -6.76 -8.32
N ASN A 93 -7.37 -6.34 -9.01
CA ASN A 93 -8.62 -7.07 -9.04
C ASN A 93 -8.50 -8.37 -9.85
N ALA A 94 -7.78 -8.32 -10.98
CA ALA A 94 -7.45 -9.50 -11.78
C ALA A 94 -6.58 -10.49 -10.99
N GLU A 95 -5.55 -10.01 -10.29
CA GLU A 95 -4.69 -10.82 -9.43
C GLU A 95 -5.51 -11.53 -8.33
N ARG A 96 -6.39 -10.79 -7.64
CA ARG A 96 -7.27 -11.37 -6.62
C ARG A 96 -8.18 -12.46 -7.19
N HIS A 97 -8.79 -12.23 -8.35
CA HIS A 97 -9.62 -13.24 -9.01
C HIS A 97 -8.83 -14.47 -9.48
N LEU A 98 -7.57 -14.30 -9.89
CA LEU A 98 -6.69 -15.41 -10.25
C LEU A 98 -6.33 -16.24 -9.00
N LEU A 99 -6.01 -15.59 -7.88
CA LEU A 99 -5.73 -16.27 -6.62
C LEU A 99 -6.94 -17.06 -6.10
N ASP A 100 -8.15 -16.47 -6.16
CA ASP A 100 -9.38 -17.14 -5.76
C ASP A 100 -9.64 -18.41 -6.60
N LYS A 101 -9.37 -18.37 -7.91
CA LYS A 101 -9.50 -19.53 -8.80
C LYS A 101 -8.48 -20.63 -8.51
N VAL A 102 -7.23 -20.26 -8.23
CA VAL A 102 -6.18 -21.22 -7.86
C VAL A 102 -6.50 -21.89 -6.53
N ALA A 103 -7.00 -21.13 -5.54
CA ALA A 103 -7.43 -21.67 -4.26
C ALA A 103 -8.60 -22.65 -4.41
N GLN A 104 -9.56 -22.37 -5.29
CA GLN A 104 -10.66 -23.28 -5.61
C GLN A 104 -10.20 -24.56 -6.32
N GLN A 105 -9.18 -24.49 -7.18
CA GLN A 105 -8.60 -25.66 -7.86
C GLN A 105 -7.72 -26.52 -6.95
N ALA A 106 -7.09 -25.95 -5.93
CA ALA A 106 -6.28 -26.69 -4.96
C ALA A 106 -7.13 -27.43 -3.89
N MET A 107 -8.41 -27.08 -3.74
CA MET A 107 -9.37 -27.73 -2.83
C MET A 107 -10.28 -28.76 -3.51
N ALA A 108 -10.13 -28.96 -4.83
CA ALA A 108 -10.86 -29.96 -5.63
C ALA A 108 -9.97 -31.18 -5.91
#